data_AF-A0A0H4C3H8-F1
#
_entry.id   AF-A0A0H4C3H8-F1
#
_cell.length_a   1.000
_cell.length_b   1.000
_cell.length_c   1.000
_cell.angle_alpha   90.00
_cell.angle_beta   90.00
_cell.angle_gamma   90.00
#
_symmetry.space_group_name_H-M   'P 1'
#
loop_
_entity.id
_entity.type
_entity.pdbx_description
1 polymer ?
#
loop_
_entity_poly.entity_id
_entity_poly.type
_entity_poly.pdbx_seq_one_letter_code
_entity_poly.pdbx_strand_id
1 'polypeptide(L)'
;MPMTDTAPAFTGARLLDETVTALSDRAPAILAAAADQLRGIRLGLHFNDGSHATLTARHSRLVVDRDRCPDPDVEVAFDNRAMNLLFDLQRAPVDQVLSDSLDVRGSRDDTLAVWRAFTLLSQRAAGLRSMQELWGAYREQAPQLWGSATPAAREPAADPVDWTALDFLARRSPEDAPAPPALIGDTTVTAPRMLWDGRTSTSWSLEDTVRDADLMETMRRCRARTNEEIERLLPDREPRAELYDLMRSYPARQGKGLRPTLTIAACAAFGGRPDDAVRAAAALELFHNGFLVHDDIADESTHRRGLPTMHEEHGLGLAVNVGDGLNLLAVDAVLSNLETLGLVRTLGLIHEAVHMCRESIEGQAMELGWIRHEVVPETDDAYFTMSTKKTGWYTCISPCRIGAVCAGVTDPAVLGRFDEAFRLIGIAFQIQDDILNLVGEEALYGKEPLGDLLEGKRTVMLIHLFRTAYAHERPRLFDVLRQRRTDKTQQHAEELLAAMRRHGSIEYATDLADRLAAEGIARFEEDLRIIPENEGKAVLRQIAHYVTSRPL
;
A
#
# COMPACT_ATOMS: atom_id res chain seq x y z
N MET A 1 39.92 -27.27 -8.19
CA MET A 1 38.91 -26.35 -8.75
C MET A 1 37.83 -26.18 -7.71
N PRO A 2 37.65 -24.99 -7.10
CA PRO A 2 36.47 -24.74 -6.31
C PRO A 2 35.30 -24.48 -7.28
N MET A 3 34.20 -25.19 -7.07
CA MET A 3 32.90 -24.86 -7.66
C MET A 3 32.47 -23.50 -7.09
N THR A 4 32.64 -22.44 -7.87
CA THR A 4 32.04 -21.15 -7.60
C THR A 4 30.56 -21.22 -7.99
N ASP A 5 29.74 -21.37 -6.95
CA ASP A 5 28.44 -20.73 -6.74
C ASP A 5 27.80 -20.13 -8.02
N THR A 6 27.08 -20.99 -8.76
CA THR A 6 26.16 -20.55 -9.80
C THR A 6 25.00 -19.83 -9.13
N ALA A 7 24.76 -18.57 -9.50
CA ALA A 7 23.56 -17.82 -9.13
C ALA A 7 22.30 -18.73 -9.17
N PRO A 8 21.36 -18.60 -8.21
CA PRO A 8 20.23 -19.52 -8.14
C PRO A 8 19.43 -19.47 -9.45
N ALA A 9 19.14 -20.64 -10.02
CA ALA A 9 18.41 -20.80 -11.27
C ALA A 9 17.08 -20.03 -11.23
N PHE A 10 16.75 -19.33 -12.32
CA PHE A 10 15.44 -18.69 -12.49
C PHE A 10 14.38 -19.77 -12.66
N THR A 11 13.58 -20.01 -11.62
CA THR A 11 12.51 -21.02 -11.63
C THR A 11 11.12 -20.39 -11.73
N GLY A 12 10.12 -21.16 -12.16
CA GLY A 12 8.72 -20.76 -12.21
C GLY A 12 8.17 -20.38 -10.83
N ALA A 13 8.53 -21.14 -9.79
CA ALA A 13 8.19 -20.81 -8.40
C ALA A 13 8.77 -19.47 -7.96
N ARG A 14 10.03 -19.18 -8.32
CA ARG A 14 10.68 -17.90 -8.04
C ARG A 14 10.03 -16.75 -8.82
N LEU A 15 9.70 -16.95 -10.09
CA LEU A 15 9.01 -15.92 -10.90
C LEU A 15 7.65 -15.56 -10.30
N LEU A 16 6.88 -16.57 -9.85
CA LEU A 16 5.59 -16.33 -9.20
C LEU A 16 5.77 -15.52 -7.91
N ASP A 17 6.72 -15.90 -7.07
CA ASP A 17 7.00 -15.19 -5.82
C ASP A 17 7.45 -13.74 -6.07
N GLU A 18 8.37 -13.52 -7.02
CA GLU A 18 8.79 -12.18 -7.44
C GLU A 18 7.63 -11.37 -8.03
N THR A 19 6.70 -12.03 -8.74
CA THR A 19 5.50 -11.40 -9.30
C THR A 19 4.54 -10.96 -8.19
N VAL A 20 4.21 -11.85 -7.25
CA VAL A 20 3.34 -11.52 -6.11
C VAL A 20 3.97 -10.44 -5.24
N THR A 21 5.27 -10.53 -4.96
CA THR A 21 6.02 -9.51 -4.23
C THR A 21 5.92 -8.15 -4.92
N ALA A 22 6.24 -8.10 -6.21
CA ALA A 22 6.21 -6.84 -6.96
C ALA A 22 4.80 -6.27 -7.11
N LEU A 23 3.75 -7.10 -7.18
CA LEU A 23 2.36 -6.65 -7.18
C LEU A 23 1.90 -6.14 -5.82
N SER A 24 2.39 -6.73 -4.72
CA SER A 24 2.12 -6.24 -3.37
C SER A 24 2.59 -4.79 -3.21
N ASP A 25 3.76 -4.49 -3.79
CA ASP A 25 4.32 -3.14 -3.74
C ASP A 25 3.64 -2.17 -4.70
N ARG A 26 3.30 -2.62 -5.91
CA ARG A 26 2.95 -1.72 -7.03
C ARG A 26 1.48 -1.68 -7.40
N ALA A 27 0.72 -2.75 -7.14
CA ALA A 27 -0.69 -2.83 -7.46
C ALA A 27 -1.46 -3.70 -6.44
N PRO A 28 -1.43 -3.35 -5.15
CA PRO A 28 -1.98 -4.17 -4.08
C PRO A 28 -3.49 -4.40 -4.17
N ALA A 29 -4.25 -3.51 -4.83
CA ALA A 29 -5.69 -3.76 -5.04
C ALA A 29 -5.94 -4.95 -6.00
N ILE A 30 -4.99 -5.25 -6.89
CA ILE A 30 -5.07 -6.43 -7.75
C ILE A 30 -4.89 -7.70 -6.91
N LEU A 31 -3.87 -7.71 -6.03
CA LEU A 31 -3.66 -8.83 -5.11
C LEU A 31 -4.83 -9.02 -4.16
N ALA A 32 -5.36 -7.95 -3.59
CA ALA A 32 -6.50 -8.02 -2.68
C ALA A 32 -7.73 -8.61 -3.37
N ALA A 33 -8.02 -8.18 -4.61
CA ALA A 33 -9.12 -8.75 -5.39
C ALA A 33 -8.89 -10.23 -5.70
N ALA A 34 -7.65 -10.64 -6.02
CA ALA A 34 -7.31 -12.04 -6.25
C ALA A 34 -7.37 -12.88 -4.96
N ALA A 35 -6.94 -12.32 -3.82
CA ALA A 35 -7.02 -12.94 -2.51
C ALA A 35 -8.47 -13.17 -2.07
N ASP A 36 -9.36 -12.20 -2.32
CA ASP A 36 -10.80 -12.34 -2.06
C ASP A 36 -11.45 -13.46 -2.89
N GLN A 37 -10.98 -13.68 -4.11
CA GLN A 37 -11.41 -14.83 -4.91
C GLN A 37 -10.91 -16.15 -4.33
N LEU A 38 -9.65 -16.24 -3.91
CA LEU A 38 -9.05 -17.46 -3.35
C LEU A 38 -9.55 -17.81 -1.95
N ARG A 39 -9.91 -16.81 -1.13
CA ARG A 39 -10.39 -16.99 0.26
C ARG A 39 -9.44 -17.84 1.10
N GLY A 40 -9.80 -19.09 1.40
CA GLY A 40 -9.00 -20.03 2.20
C GLY A 40 -8.37 -21.16 1.38
N ILE A 41 -8.49 -21.13 0.04
CA ILE A 41 -8.01 -22.19 -0.84
C ILE A 41 -6.47 -22.23 -0.81
N ARG A 42 -5.92 -23.42 -0.54
CA ARG A 42 -4.50 -23.74 -0.68
C ARG A 42 -4.23 -24.28 -2.06
N LEU A 43 -3.47 -23.53 -2.84
CA LEU A 43 -3.17 -23.86 -4.23
C LEU A 43 -1.77 -24.46 -4.34
N GLY A 44 -1.68 -25.72 -4.78
CA GLY A 44 -0.42 -26.38 -5.15
C GLY A 44 -0.07 -26.11 -6.61
N LEU A 45 1.07 -25.47 -6.86
CA LEU A 45 1.51 -25.08 -8.19
C LEU A 45 2.75 -25.88 -8.59
N HIS A 46 2.70 -26.45 -9.79
CA HIS A 46 3.74 -27.30 -10.34
C HIS A 46 4.23 -26.71 -11.67
N PHE A 47 5.54 -26.47 -11.76
CA PHE A 47 6.16 -25.89 -12.94
C PHE A 47 7.03 -26.92 -13.65
N ASN A 48 7.17 -26.75 -14.97
CA ASN A 48 7.88 -27.73 -15.81
C ASN A 48 9.40 -27.78 -15.58
N ASP A 49 9.97 -26.78 -14.92
CA ASP A 49 11.36 -26.79 -14.46
C ASP A 49 11.58 -27.62 -13.19
N GLY A 50 10.54 -28.29 -12.69
CA GLY A 50 10.55 -29.11 -11.49
C GLY A 50 10.40 -28.32 -10.20
N SER A 51 10.23 -26.99 -10.27
CA SER A 51 9.92 -26.18 -9.10
C SER A 51 8.45 -26.31 -8.70
N HIS A 52 8.18 -26.05 -7.42
CA HIS A 52 6.85 -26.06 -6.83
C HIS A 52 6.61 -24.76 -6.08
N ALA A 53 5.35 -24.35 -5.96
CA ALA A 53 4.97 -23.29 -5.07
C ALA A 53 3.61 -23.59 -4.43
N THR A 54 3.41 -23.06 -3.23
CA THR A 54 2.11 -23.00 -2.58
C THR A 54 1.64 -21.55 -2.60
N LEU A 55 0.46 -21.29 -3.16
CA LEU A 55 -0.18 -19.98 -3.11
C LEU A 55 -1.36 -20.04 -2.15
N THR A 56 -1.36 -19.15 -1.16
CA THR A 56 -2.48 -19.00 -0.20
C THR A 56 -2.90 -17.54 -0.10
N ALA A 57 -4.17 -17.32 0.19
CA ALA A 57 -4.65 -16.00 0.58
C ALA A 57 -4.62 -15.87 2.11
N ARG A 58 -4.08 -14.77 2.61
CA ARG A 58 -4.17 -14.34 4.01
C ARG A 58 -4.76 -12.94 4.04
N HIS A 59 -6.02 -12.83 4.43
CA HIS A 59 -6.78 -11.58 4.34
C HIS A 59 -6.72 -10.99 2.92
N SER A 60 -6.27 -9.73 2.76
CA SER A 60 -6.11 -9.06 1.46
C SER A 60 -4.74 -9.30 0.81
N ARG A 61 -3.97 -10.29 1.26
CA ARG A 61 -2.62 -10.61 0.76
C ARG A 61 -2.60 -11.98 0.10
N LEU A 62 -1.75 -12.12 -0.91
CA LEU A 62 -1.32 -13.41 -1.43
C LEU A 62 0.05 -13.75 -0.86
N VAL A 63 0.20 -14.98 -0.38
CA VAL A 63 1.45 -15.51 0.17
C VAL A 63 1.90 -16.66 -0.71
N VAL A 64 3.14 -16.56 -1.20
CA VAL A 64 3.80 -17.61 -1.97
C VAL A 64 4.83 -18.28 -1.07
N ASP A 65 4.70 -19.58 -0.89
CA ASP A 65 5.74 -20.45 -0.35
C ASP A 65 6.36 -21.22 -1.51
N ARG A 66 7.69 -21.34 -1.56
CA ARG A 66 8.40 -22.06 -2.63
C ARG A 66 8.54 -23.56 -2.35
N ASP A 67 7.92 -24.04 -1.27
CA ASP A 67 7.82 -25.46 -0.95
C ASP A 67 6.59 -26.13 -1.57
N ARG A 68 6.67 -27.45 -1.77
CA ARG A 68 5.57 -28.27 -2.26
C ARG A 68 4.46 -28.33 -1.20
N CYS A 69 3.23 -28.01 -1.61
CA CYS A 69 2.06 -28.14 -0.73
C CYS A 69 1.79 -29.63 -0.44
N PRO A 70 1.78 -30.07 0.83
CA PRO A 70 1.55 -31.48 1.15
C PRO A 70 0.08 -31.93 0.97
N ASP A 71 -0.86 -30.98 1.00
CA ASP A 71 -2.29 -31.25 0.90
C ASP A 71 -3.01 -30.03 0.28
N PRO A 72 -2.92 -29.85 -1.05
CA PRO A 72 -3.56 -28.73 -1.74
C PRO A 72 -5.07 -28.97 -1.94
N ASP A 73 -5.87 -27.92 -1.80
CA ASP A 73 -7.30 -27.94 -2.13
C ASP A 73 -7.51 -27.93 -3.66
N VAL A 74 -6.60 -27.26 -4.37
CA VAL A 74 -6.50 -27.26 -5.84
C VAL A 74 -5.04 -27.45 -6.26
N GLU A 75 -4.78 -28.35 -7.21
CA GLU A 75 -3.49 -28.48 -7.90
C GLU A 75 -3.55 -27.88 -9.29
N VAL A 76 -2.51 -27.15 -9.67
CA VAL A 76 -2.35 -26.62 -11.03
C VAL A 76 -0.95 -26.98 -11.53
N ALA A 77 -0.90 -27.69 -12.65
CA ALA A 77 0.34 -27.96 -13.36
C ALA A 77 0.39 -27.10 -14.64
N PHE A 78 1.44 -26.28 -14.73
CA PHE A 78 1.73 -25.48 -15.91
C PHE A 78 2.76 -26.18 -16.76
N ASP A 79 2.45 -26.40 -18.04
CA ASP A 79 3.49 -26.59 -19.02
C ASP A 79 4.18 -25.25 -19.35
N ASN A 80 5.24 -25.36 -20.14
CA ASN A 80 6.05 -24.26 -20.65
C ASN A 80 5.23 -23.12 -21.31
N ARG A 81 4.10 -23.41 -21.94
CA ARG A 81 3.26 -22.43 -22.65
C ARG A 81 2.16 -21.89 -21.74
N ALA A 82 1.59 -22.71 -20.87
CA ALA A 82 0.56 -22.33 -19.92
C ALA A 82 1.07 -21.36 -18.86
N MET A 83 2.38 -21.33 -18.56
CA MET A 83 2.95 -20.27 -17.73
C MET A 83 2.67 -18.86 -18.29
N ASN A 84 2.62 -18.69 -19.63
CA ASN A 84 2.27 -17.41 -20.25
C ASN A 84 0.82 -16.99 -19.99
N LEU A 85 -0.07 -17.91 -19.60
CA LEU A 85 -1.45 -17.58 -19.25
C LEU A 85 -1.53 -16.58 -18.10
N LEU A 86 -0.56 -16.64 -17.19
CA LEU A 86 -0.60 -15.84 -15.98
C LEU A 86 -0.35 -14.37 -16.28
N PHE A 87 0.49 -13.98 -17.23
CA PHE A 87 0.81 -12.55 -17.46
C PHE A 87 1.25 -12.17 -18.90
N ASP A 88 0.93 -12.95 -19.94
CA ASP A 88 1.21 -12.55 -21.34
C ASP A 88 0.12 -11.64 -21.92
N LEU A 89 0.53 -10.43 -22.31
CA LEU A 89 -0.33 -9.43 -22.94
C LEU A 89 -0.35 -9.46 -24.47
N GLN A 90 0.52 -10.20 -25.15
CA GLN A 90 0.67 -10.03 -26.59
C GLN A 90 -0.34 -10.85 -27.41
N ARG A 91 -0.91 -11.91 -26.84
CA ARG A 91 -1.83 -12.84 -27.54
C ARG A 91 -2.90 -13.38 -26.60
N ALA A 92 -4.01 -13.85 -27.15
CA ALA A 92 -5.02 -14.49 -26.33
C ALA A 92 -4.45 -15.82 -25.78
N PRO A 93 -4.75 -16.16 -24.52
CA PRO A 93 -4.49 -17.48 -23.93
C PRO A 93 -4.77 -18.69 -24.82
N VAL A 94 -5.92 -18.70 -25.51
CA VAL A 94 -6.31 -19.78 -26.43
C VAL A 94 -5.40 -19.89 -27.66
N ASP A 95 -4.70 -18.82 -28.02
CA ASP A 95 -3.72 -18.84 -29.11
C ASP A 95 -2.38 -19.47 -28.68
N GLN A 96 -2.18 -19.73 -27.38
CA GLN A 96 -0.91 -20.21 -26.82
C GLN A 96 -1.00 -21.57 -26.11
N VAL A 97 -2.17 -21.98 -25.64
CA VAL A 97 -2.34 -23.15 -24.76
C VAL A 97 -3.01 -24.31 -25.49
N LEU A 98 -2.36 -25.48 -25.45
CA LEU A 98 -2.85 -26.73 -26.05
C LEU A 98 -3.70 -27.52 -25.04
N SER A 99 -4.47 -28.51 -25.52
CA SER A 99 -5.37 -29.38 -24.74
C SER A 99 -4.77 -30.02 -23.48
N ASP A 100 -3.45 -30.14 -23.41
CA ASP A 100 -2.71 -30.77 -22.31
C ASP A 100 -1.71 -29.82 -21.60
N SER A 101 -1.76 -28.52 -21.91
CA SER A 101 -0.80 -27.53 -21.43
C SER A 101 -1.07 -27.04 -20.01
N LEU A 102 -2.33 -27.10 -19.56
CA LEU A 102 -2.76 -26.68 -18.22
C LEU A 102 -3.64 -27.78 -17.62
N ASP A 103 -3.16 -28.42 -16.56
CA ASP A 103 -3.91 -29.41 -15.79
C ASP A 103 -4.31 -28.78 -14.46
N VAL A 104 -5.62 -28.78 -14.15
CA VAL A 104 -6.16 -28.22 -12.91
C VAL A 104 -7.04 -29.26 -12.24
N ARG A 105 -6.78 -29.54 -10.96
CA ARG A 105 -7.45 -30.58 -10.19
C ARG A 105 -7.96 -30.01 -8.90
N GLY A 106 -9.22 -30.26 -8.57
CA GLY A 106 -9.86 -29.76 -7.36
C GLY A 106 -11.38 -29.84 -7.48
N SER A 107 -12.09 -29.33 -6.47
CA SER A 107 -13.54 -29.17 -6.58
C SER A 107 -13.89 -28.16 -7.67
N ARG A 108 -15.06 -28.28 -8.31
CA ARG A 108 -15.50 -27.33 -9.35
C ARG A 108 -15.49 -25.89 -8.83
N ASP A 109 -16.01 -25.66 -7.64
CA ASP A 109 -16.17 -24.31 -7.08
C ASP A 109 -14.82 -23.68 -6.71
N ASP A 110 -13.92 -24.45 -6.10
CA ASP A 110 -12.57 -23.99 -5.76
C ASP A 110 -11.75 -23.73 -7.03
N THR A 111 -11.91 -24.59 -8.04
CA THR A 111 -11.24 -24.41 -9.31
C THR A 111 -11.73 -23.15 -10.05
N LEU A 112 -13.03 -22.86 -10.01
CA LEU A 112 -13.58 -21.62 -10.53
C LEU A 112 -13.09 -20.39 -9.75
N ALA A 113 -12.89 -20.50 -8.44
CA ALA A 113 -12.34 -19.44 -7.60
C ALA A 113 -10.87 -19.14 -7.95
N VAL A 114 -10.04 -20.19 -8.05
CA VAL A 114 -8.65 -20.10 -8.53
C VAL A 114 -8.59 -19.48 -9.93
N TRP A 115 -9.49 -19.88 -10.80
CA TRP A 115 -9.58 -19.33 -12.15
C TRP A 115 -9.93 -17.83 -12.15
N ARG A 116 -10.90 -17.38 -11.34
CA ARG A 116 -11.22 -15.96 -11.18
C ARG A 116 -10.03 -15.17 -10.63
N ALA A 117 -9.31 -15.73 -9.66
CA ALA A 117 -8.12 -15.10 -9.10
C ALA A 117 -6.99 -14.92 -10.14
N PHE A 118 -6.64 -15.97 -10.89
CA PHE A 118 -5.66 -15.87 -11.97
C PHE A 118 -6.12 -14.99 -13.13
N THR A 119 -7.42 -14.92 -13.40
CA THR A 119 -7.97 -13.98 -14.39
C THR A 119 -7.76 -12.53 -13.95
N LEU A 120 -8.05 -12.20 -12.68
CA LEU A 120 -7.80 -10.87 -12.13
C LEU A 120 -6.31 -10.53 -12.17
N LEU A 121 -5.44 -11.44 -11.70
CA LEU A 121 -3.99 -11.25 -11.75
C LEU A 121 -3.53 -11.03 -13.19
N SER A 122 -3.84 -11.94 -14.11
CA SER A 122 -3.39 -11.85 -15.50
C SER A 122 -3.88 -10.60 -16.23
N GLN A 123 -5.15 -10.25 -16.12
CA GLN A 123 -5.71 -9.14 -16.89
C GLN A 123 -5.29 -7.79 -16.33
N ARG A 124 -5.27 -7.66 -15.00
CA ARG A 124 -5.03 -6.37 -14.34
C ARG A 124 -3.53 -6.09 -14.15
N ALA A 125 -2.74 -7.10 -13.83
CA ALA A 125 -1.32 -6.92 -13.51
C ALA A 125 -0.42 -6.94 -14.74
N ALA A 126 -0.75 -7.71 -15.79
CA ALA A 126 0.13 -7.85 -16.94
C ALA A 126 0.33 -6.50 -17.67
N GLY A 127 -0.62 -5.57 -17.52
CA GLY A 127 -0.52 -4.17 -17.95
C GLY A 127 0.62 -3.36 -17.32
N LEU A 128 1.20 -3.80 -16.21
CA LEU A 128 2.22 -3.05 -15.47
C LEU A 128 3.61 -3.26 -16.09
N ARG A 129 4.34 -2.17 -16.35
CA ARG A 129 5.70 -2.22 -16.91
C ARG A 129 6.62 -3.15 -16.13
N SER A 130 6.60 -3.07 -14.80
CA SER A 130 7.44 -3.91 -13.97
C SER A 130 7.13 -5.40 -14.14
N MET A 131 5.86 -5.75 -14.40
CA MET A 131 5.47 -7.13 -14.67
C MET A 131 5.96 -7.57 -16.05
N GLN A 132 5.86 -6.69 -17.04
CA GLN A 132 6.37 -6.92 -18.39
C GLN A 132 7.89 -7.11 -18.39
N GLU A 133 8.63 -6.28 -17.66
CA GLU A 133 10.09 -6.38 -17.52
C GLU A 133 10.48 -7.68 -16.79
N LEU A 134 9.81 -8.00 -15.69
CA LEU A 134 10.06 -9.23 -14.92
C LEU A 134 9.83 -10.49 -15.76
N TRP A 135 8.66 -10.58 -16.40
CA TRP A 135 8.29 -11.72 -17.24
C TRP A 135 9.09 -11.76 -18.56
N GLY A 136 9.45 -10.60 -19.11
CA GLY A 136 10.34 -10.48 -20.27
C GLY A 136 11.76 -10.98 -19.96
N ALA A 137 12.34 -10.57 -18.83
CA ALA A 137 13.65 -11.02 -18.39
C ALA A 137 13.68 -12.55 -18.18
N TYR A 138 12.64 -13.11 -17.56
CA TYR A 138 12.51 -14.55 -17.41
C TYR A 138 12.46 -15.28 -18.77
N ARG A 139 11.72 -14.72 -19.75
CA ARG A 139 11.67 -15.27 -21.12
C ARG A 139 13.01 -15.27 -21.82
N GLU A 140 13.74 -14.16 -21.73
CA GLU A 140 15.04 -13.99 -22.36
C GLU A 140 16.11 -14.90 -21.74
N GLN A 141 16.02 -15.16 -20.43
CA GLN A 141 17.00 -15.96 -19.70
C GLN A 141 16.72 -17.46 -19.75
N ALA A 142 15.48 -17.86 -20.02
CA ALA A 142 15.09 -19.27 -20.15
C ALA A 142 14.41 -19.58 -21.50
N PRO A 143 15.03 -19.26 -22.66
CA PRO A 143 14.44 -19.47 -23.99
C PRO A 143 14.07 -20.94 -24.25
N GLN A 144 14.81 -21.88 -23.64
CA GLN A 144 14.57 -23.33 -23.71
C GLN A 144 13.23 -23.77 -23.10
N LEU A 145 12.67 -22.97 -22.20
CA LEU A 145 11.36 -23.22 -21.60
C LEU A 145 10.22 -22.71 -22.49
N TRP A 146 10.49 -22.13 -23.67
CA TRP A 146 9.47 -21.59 -24.56
C TRP A 146 9.48 -22.31 -25.92
N GLY A 147 8.29 -22.63 -26.44
CA GLY A 147 8.12 -23.10 -27.82
C GLY A 147 8.06 -24.62 -28.05
N SER A 148 8.57 -25.47 -27.15
CA SER A 148 8.41 -26.93 -27.24
C SER A 148 7.26 -27.44 -26.35
N ALA A 149 6.42 -28.31 -26.89
CA ALA A 149 5.38 -29.02 -26.14
C ALA A 149 6.05 -30.17 -25.37
N THR A 150 6.59 -29.87 -24.19
CA THR A 150 7.05 -30.90 -23.26
C THR A 150 6.02 -30.99 -22.15
N PRO A 151 5.24 -32.09 -22.07
CA PRO A 151 4.28 -32.27 -20.99
C PRO A 151 4.98 -32.21 -19.64
N ALA A 152 4.39 -31.51 -18.66
CA ALA A 152 4.88 -31.53 -17.29
C ALA A 152 4.99 -32.98 -16.78
N ALA A 153 6.05 -33.28 -16.00
CA ALA A 153 6.27 -34.62 -15.45
C ALA A 153 5.04 -35.05 -14.62
N ARG A 154 4.28 -36.02 -15.14
CA ARG A 154 3.02 -36.50 -14.55
C ARG A 154 3.30 -37.41 -13.35
N GLU A 155 2.77 -37.07 -12.17
CA GLU A 155 2.39 -38.07 -11.18
C GLU A 155 1.01 -38.66 -11.58
N PRO A 156 0.84 -40.00 -11.59
CA PRO A 156 -0.38 -40.64 -12.10
C PRO A 156 -1.61 -40.37 -11.22
N ALA A 157 -2.76 -40.13 -11.86
CA ALA A 157 -4.00 -39.65 -11.26
C ALA A 157 -4.76 -40.69 -10.41
N ALA A 158 -5.54 -40.19 -9.44
CA ALA A 158 -6.75 -40.83 -8.93
C ALA A 158 -7.97 -40.16 -9.59
N ASP A 159 -8.54 -40.86 -10.57
CA ASP A 159 -9.73 -40.57 -11.39
C ASP A 159 -9.74 -39.33 -12.32
N PRO A 160 -10.25 -39.47 -13.56
CA PRO A 160 -10.40 -38.36 -14.50
C PRO A 160 -11.62 -37.50 -14.15
N VAL A 161 -11.46 -36.18 -14.11
CA VAL A 161 -12.56 -35.22 -14.00
C VAL A 161 -12.99 -34.79 -15.42
N ASP A 162 -14.29 -34.81 -15.71
CA ASP A 162 -14.93 -34.45 -17.01
C ASP A 162 -14.85 -32.94 -17.36
N TRP A 163 -13.96 -32.17 -16.73
CA TRP A 163 -13.92 -30.71 -16.82
C TRP A 163 -12.59 -30.23 -17.41
N THR A 164 -12.60 -29.45 -18.50
CA THR A 164 -11.39 -28.85 -19.07
C THR A 164 -11.38 -27.33 -18.90
N ALA A 165 -10.29 -26.79 -18.34
CA ALA A 165 -10.10 -25.34 -18.18
C ALA A 165 -10.08 -24.59 -19.53
N LEU A 166 -9.76 -25.30 -20.62
CA LEU A 166 -9.68 -24.76 -21.97
C LEU A 166 -11.04 -24.42 -22.60
N ASP A 167 -12.09 -25.18 -22.28
CA ASP A 167 -13.45 -24.88 -22.76
C ASP A 167 -13.97 -23.52 -22.25
N PHE A 168 -13.46 -23.07 -21.09
CA PHE A 168 -13.76 -21.76 -20.52
C PHE A 168 -12.83 -20.66 -21.06
N LEU A 169 -11.54 -20.97 -21.30
CA LEU A 169 -10.57 -20.04 -21.92
C LEU A 169 -11.03 -19.52 -23.29
N ALA A 170 -11.73 -20.35 -24.06
CA ALA A 170 -12.33 -19.98 -25.34
C ALA A 170 -13.63 -19.14 -25.20
N ARG A 171 -14.30 -19.19 -24.05
CA ARG A 171 -15.59 -18.56 -23.77
C ARG A 171 -15.46 -17.55 -22.63
N ARG A 172 -14.65 -16.52 -22.82
CA ARG A 172 -14.40 -15.48 -21.82
C ARG A 172 -15.50 -14.39 -21.72
N SER A 173 -16.74 -14.76 -21.98
CA SER A 173 -17.89 -13.98 -21.51
C SER A 173 -18.47 -14.76 -20.33
N PRO A 174 -18.51 -14.21 -19.10
CA PRO A 174 -19.47 -14.71 -18.11
C PRO A 174 -20.84 -14.76 -18.79
N GLU A 175 -21.71 -15.71 -18.41
CA GLU A 175 -22.95 -16.03 -19.13
C GLU A 175 -23.91 -14.83 -19.40
N ASP A 176 -23.59 -13.64 -18.89
CA ASP A 176 -24.29 -12.36 -19.05
C ASP A 176 -23.58 -11.27 -19.90
N ALA A 177 -22.43 -11.53 -20.54
CA ALA A 177 -21.76 -10.51 -21.38
C ALA A 177 -22.17 -10.59 -22.88
N PRO A 178 -22.47 -9.47 -23.56
CA PRO A 178 -22.94 -9.48 -24.95
C PRO A 178 -21.87 -9.99 -25.92
N ALA A 179 -22.26 -10.88 -26.83
CA ALA A 179 -21.36 -11.54 -27.77
C ALA A 179 -20.80 -10.58 -28.84
N PRO A 180 -19.49 -10.65 -29.17
CA PRO A 180 -18.93 -9.94 -30.32
C PRO A 180 -19.34 -10.59 -31.66
N PRO A 181 -19.30 -9.84 -32.78
CA PRO A 181 -19.79 -10.33 -34.07
C PRO A 181 -18.86 -11.40 -34.66
N ALA A 182 -19.46 -12.42 -35.28
CA ALA A 182 -18.78 -13.54 -35.92
C ALA A 182 -17.99 -13.13 -37.19
N LEU A 183 -16.85 -13.78 -37.41
CA LEU A 183 -16.04 -13.67 -38.63
C LEU A 183 -16.11 -14.98 -39.43
N ILE A 184 -16.18 -14.82 -40.76
CA ILE A 184 -16.23 -15.86 -41.79
C ILE A 184 -14.84 -15.97 -42.44
N GLY A 185 -14.33 -17.19 -42.60
CA GLY A 185 -13.19 -17.52 -43.47
C GLY A 185 -11.86 -17.60 -42.72
N ASP A 186 -11.41 -18.84 -42.53
CA ASP A 186 -10.20 -19.22 -41.80
C ASP A 186 -8.98 -18.37 -42.16
N THR A 187 -8.48 -17.66 -41.14
CA THR A 187 -7.09 -17.32 -40.77
C THR A 187 -6.95 -15.83 -40.46
N THR A 188 -7.01 -15.48 -39.17
CA THR A 188 -6.58 -14.16 -38.68
C THR A 188 -5.13 -14.21 -38.20
N VAL A 189 -4.21 -13.69 -39.01
CA VAL A 189 -2.91 -13.22 -38.48
C VAL A 189 -3.11 -11.78 -38.03
N THR A 190 -3.47 -11.60 -36.77
CA THR A 190 -3.57 -10.28 -36.16
C THR A 190 -2.17 -9.77 -35.82
N ALA A 191 -1.84 -8.57 -36.28
CA ALA A 191 -0.63 -7.87 -35.81
C ALA A 191 -0.70 -7.65 -34.29
N PRO A 192 0.44 -7.68 -33.56
CA PRO A 192 0.45 -7.48 -32.13
C PRO A 192 -0.13 -6.11 -31.76
N ARG A 193 -1.14 -6.11 -30.90
CA ARG A 193 -1.78 -4.90 -30.37
C ARG A 193 -0.97 -4.41 -29.17
N MET A 194 -0.65 -3.11 -29.11
CA MET A 194 -0.15 -2.49 -27.88
C MET A 194 -1.30 -2.45 -26.86
N LEU A 195 -1.25 -3.31 -25.84
CA LEU A 195 -2.20 -3.33 -24.72
C LEU A 195 -1.81 -2.36 -23.60
N TRP A 196 -0.67 -1.68 -23.72
CA TRP A 196 -0.20 -0.68 -22.78
C TRP A 196 0.53 0.45 -23.51
N ASP A 197 0.15 1.70 -23.25
CA ASP A 197 0.69 2.89 -23.92
C ASP A 197 1.66 3.71 -23.05
N GLY A 198 1.96 3.24 -21.84
CA GLY A 198 2.74 4.00 -20.85
C GLY A 198 1.91 4.57 -19.70
N ARG A 199 0.57 4.58 -19.82
CA ARG A 199 -0.36 5.15 -18.84
C ARG A 199 -1.66 4.36 -18.67
N THR A 200 -2.14 3.73 -19.73
CA THR A 200 -3.40 3.00 -19.78
C THR A 200 -3.17 1.57 -20.21
N SER A 201 -3.91 0.62 -19.62
CA SER A 201 -3.98 -0.77 -20.08
C SER A 201 -5.30 -1.01 -20.79
N THR A 202 -5.28 -1.71 -21.93
CA THR A 202 -6.48 -2.20 -22.61
C THR A 202 -6.50 -3.71 -22.54
N SER A 203 -7.58 -4.29 -22.01
CA SER A 203 -7.80 -5.73 -22.09
C SER A 203 -7.93 -6.18 -23.55
N TRP A 204 -7.60 -7.45 -23.81
CA TRP A 204 -7.94 -8.11 -25.06
C TRP A 204 -9.46 -8.43 -25.13
N SER A 205 -10.21 -8.33 -24.00
CA SER A 205 -11.68 -8.31 -23.91
C SER A 205 -12.26 -6.88 -23.82
N LEU A 206 -13.55 -6.70 -24.19
CA LEU A 206 -14.26 -5.42 -24.35
C LEU A 206 -14.94 -4.85 -23.09
N GLU A 207 -14.68 -5.38 -21.89
CA GLU A 207 -15.28 -4.80 -20.67
C GLU A 207 -14.55 -3.52 -20.24
N ASP A 208 -15.30 -2.54 -19.76
CA ASP A 208 -14.78 -1.32 -19.13
C ASP A 208 -14.02 -1.71 -17.85
N THR A 209 -12.73 -2.02 -18.00
CA THR A 209 -11.87 -2.45 -16.91
C THR A 209 -11.65 -1.32 -15.90
N VAL A 210 -11.78 -1.65 -14.61
CA VAL A 210 -11.17 -0.89 -13.51
C VAL A 210 -9.74 -0.52 -13.93
N ARG A 211 -9.44 0.77 -14.03
CA ARG A 211 -8.10 1.23 -14.42
C ARG A 211 -7.14 0.87 -13.28
N ASP A 212 -6.03 0.21 -13.55
CA ASP A 212 -4.98 -0.03 -12.55
C ASP A 212 -3.75 0.79 -12.91
N ALA A 213 -3.29 1.60 -11.96
CA ALA A 213 -2.06 2.36 -12.07
C ALA A 213 -0.94 1.62 -11.34
N ASP A 214 0.29 1.67 -11.88
CA ASP A 214 1.48 1.39 -11.08
C ASP A 214 1.52 2.45 -9.97
N LEU A 215 1.16 2.04 -8.75
CA LEU A 215 1.02 2.93 -7.62
C LEU A 215 2.36 3.56 -7.26
N MET A 216 3.45 2.80 -7.30
CA MET A 216 4.78 3.30 -6.94
C MET A 216 5.29 4.31 -7.96
N GLU A 217 5.04 4.10 -9.26
CA GLU A 217 5.30 5.09 -10.29
C GLU A 217 4.46 6.35 -10.07
N THR A 218 3.17 6.17 -9.81
CA THR A 218 2.23 7.26 -9.57
C THR A 218 2.64 8.10 -8.35
N MET A 219 3.01 7.44 -7.25
CA MET A 219 3.49 8.07 -6.02
C MET A 219 4.81 8.81 -6.25
N ARG A 220 5.74 8.24 -7.03
CA ARG A 220 6.99 8.91 -7.41
C ARG A 220 6.73 10.18 -8.21
N ARG A 221 5.85 10.12 -9.21
CA ARG A 221 5.48 11.27 -10.05
C ARG A 221 4.76 12.37 -9.26
N CYS A 222 3.81 12.00 -8.41
CA CYS A 222 3.09 12.95 -7.56
C CYS A 222 4.04 13.62 -6.57
N ARG A 223 4.94 12.85 -5.95
CA ARG A 223 6.00 13.37 -5.08
C ARG A 223 6.93 14.33 -5.81
N ALA A 224 7.43 13.96 -6.99
CA ALA A 224 8.33 14.83 -7.77
C ALA A 224 7.68 16.19 -8.09
N ARG A 225 6.44 16.18 -8.61
CA ARG A 225 5.68 17.42 -8.90
C ARG A 225 5.47 18.27 -7.65
N THR A 226 5.21 17.64 -6.52
CA THR A 226 4.97 18.33 -5.25
C THR A 226 6.27 18.91 -4.68
N ASN A 227 7.38 18.16 -4.74
CA ASN A 227 8.69 18.65 -4.30
C ASN A 227 9.16 19.83 -5.16
N GLU A 228 8.97 19.77 -6.48
CA GLU A 228 9.26 20.90 -7.38
C GLU A 228 8.43 22.15 -7.02
N GLU A 229 7.18 21.99 -6.60
CA GLU A 229 6.36 23.12 -6.15
C GLU A 229 6.80 23.63 -4.77
N ILE A 230 7.17 22.75 -3.83
CA ILE A 230 7.76 23.15 -2.53
C ILE A 230 9.04 23.96 -2.74
N GLU A 231 9.91 23.54 -3.64
CA GLU A 231 11.14 24.28 -3.98
C GLU A 231 10.86 25.67 -4.53
N ARG A 232 9.79 25.84 -5.32
CA ARG A 232 9.35 27.17 -5.81
C ARG A 232 8.76 28.04 -4.72
N LEU A 233 8.06 27.45 -3.76
CA LEU A 233 7.44 28.16 -2.64
C LEU A 233 8.50 28.62 -1.62
N LEU A 234 9.56 27.85 -1.41
CA LEU A 234 10.61 28.15 -0.44
C LEU A 234 11.45 29.36 -0.88
N PRO A 235 11.47 30.46 -0.10
CA PRO A 235 12.20 31.66 -0.49
C PRO A 235 13.70 31.44 -0.64
N ASP A 236 14.29 32.07 -1.66
CA ASP A 236 15.74 32.08 -1.90
C ASP A 236 16.36 33.41 -1.43
N ARG A 237 16.37 33.66 -0.12
CA ARG A 237 16.82 34.93 0.49
C ARG A 237 17.40 34.73 1.90
N GLU A 238 17.86 35.81 2.52
CA GLU A 238 18.34 35.78 3.93
C GLU A 238 17.19 35.77 4.96
N PRO A 239 17.35 35.14 6.15
CA PRO A 239 18.54 34.39 6.58
C PRO A 239 18.56 32.98 5.96
N ARG A 240 19.56 32.70 5.11
CA ARG A 240 19.58 31.48 4.30
C ARG A 240 19.95 30.25 5.13
N ALA A 241 21.09 30.30 5.81
CA ALA A 241 21.64 29.16 6.55
C ALA A 241 20.82 28.84 7.81
N GLU A 242 20.34 29.86 8.53
CA GLU A 242 19.66 29.70 9.81
C GLU A 242 18.15 29.39 9.68
N LEU A 243 17.58 29.49 8.48
CA LEU A 243 16.15 29.25 8.27
C LEU A 243 15.85 28.51 6.98
N TYR A 244 16.10 29.12 5.81
CA TYR A 244 15.58 28.59 4.56
C TYR A 244 16.25 27.27 4.13
N ASP A 245 17.54 27.09 4.40
CA ASP A 245 18.23 25.82 4.16
C ASP A 245 17.74 24.73 5.13
N LEU A 246 17.46 25.08 6.38
CA LEU A 246 16.87 24.17 7.36
C LEU A 246 15.44 23.78 6.98
N MET A 247 14.63 24.72 6.49
CA MET A 247 13.28 24.45 5.97
C MET A 247 13.31 23.53 4.74
N ARG A 248 14.38 23.54 3.93
CA ARG A 248 14.58 22.58 2.82
C ARG A 248 14.97 21.19 3.31
N SER A 249 15.66 21.08 4.44
CA SER A 249 16.28 19.83 4.89
C SER A 249 15.29 18.69 5.13
N TYR A 250 14.13 18.94 5.76
CA TYR A 250 13.12 17.91 6.06
C TYR A 250 12.35 17.45 4.81
N PRO A 251 11.80 18.36 3.97
CA PRO A 251 11.19 17.99 2.70
C PRO A 251 12.13 17.22 1.75
N ALA A 252 13.44 17.52 1.79
CA ALA A 252 14.44 16.83 0.97
C ALA A 252 14.69 15.37 1.40
N ARG A 253 14.36 14.99 2.64
CA ARG A 253 14.51 13.59 3.11
C ARG A 253 13.52 12.69 2.38
N GLN A 254 13.94 11.48 2.01
CA GLN A 254 13.12 10.56 1.22
C GLN A 254 11.74 10.30 1.83
N GLY A 255 10.68 10.72 1.14
CA GLY A 255 9.29 10.50 1.52
C GLY A 255 8.58 9.49 0.62
N LYS A 256 7.57 8.81 1.16
CA LYS A 256 6.76 7.82 0.42
C LYS A 256 5.88 8.49 -0.66
N GLY A 257 5.43 9.73 -0.46
CA GLY A 257 4.58 10.45 -1.43
C GLY A 257 3.09 10.13 -1.31
N LEU A 258 2.66 9.60 -0.16
CA LEU A 258 1.26 9.20 0.09
C LEU A 258 0.28 10.37 0.00
N ARG A 259 0.48 11.44 0.79
CA ARG A 259 -0.41 12.61 0.85
C ARG A 259 -0.49 13.36 -0.49
N PRO A 260 0.64 13.60 -1.20
CA PRO A 260 0.60 14.14 -2.55
C PRO A 260 -0.29 13.32 -3.49
N THR A 261 -0.17 12.00 -3.44
CA THR A 261 -0.88 11.11 -4.34
C THR A 261 -2.38 11.08 -4.03
N LEU A 262 -2.77 10.97 -2.75
CA LEU A 262 -4.17 11.06 -2.33
C LEU A 262 -4.81 12.38 -2.79
N THR A 263 -4.11 13.49 -2.62
CA THR A 263 -4.61 14.84 -2.99
C THR A 263 -4.82 14.98 -4.49
N ILE A 264 -3.81 14.61 -5.28
CA ILE A 264 -3.86 14.72 -6.75
C ILE A 264 -4.86 13.72 -7.33
N ALA A 265 -4.91 12.49 -6.80
CA ALA A 265 -5.84 11.46 -7.24
C ALA A 265 -7.30 11.81 -6.92
N ALA A 266 -7.59 12.38 -5.74
CA ALA A 266 -8.94 12.82 -5.40
C ALA A 266 -9.43 13.98 -6.27
N CYS A 267 -8.54 14.91 -6.64
CA CYS A 267 -8.87 15.95 -7.63
C CYS A 267 -9.25 15.33 -8.98
N ALA A 268 -8.44 14.40 -9.48
CA ALA A 268 -8.72 13.69 -10.72
C ALA A 268 -10.01 12.85 -10.64
N ALA A 269 -10.29 12.24 -9.48
CA ALA A 269 -11.46 11.41 -9.25
C ALA A 269 -12.77 12.18 -9.44
N PHE A 270 -12.79 13.45 -9.04
CA PHE A 270 -13.92 14.36 -9.24
C PHE A 270 -13.87 15.14 -10.57
N GLY A 271 -13.01 14.75 -11.51
CA GLY A 271 -12.90 15.36 -12.84
C GLY A 271 -12.11 16.67 -12.88
N GLY A 272 -11.44 17.05 -11.79
CA GLY A 272 -10.51 18.17 -11.76
C GLY A 272 -9.20 17.86 -12.49
N ARG A 273 -8.44 18.89 -12.84
CA ARG A 273 -7.12 18.68 -13.45
C ARG A 273 -6.11 18.30 -12.37
N PRO A 274 -5.27 17.27 -12.57
CA PRO A 274 -4.22 16.92 -11.61
C PRO A 274 -3.23 18.05 -11.28
N ASP A 275 -3.09 19.07 -12.14
CA ASP A 275 -2.25 20.26 -11.89
C ASP A 275 -2.86 21.18 -10.83
N ASP A 276 -4.19 21.27 -10.77
CA ASP A 276 -4.93 22.16 -9.87
C ASP A 276 -4.69 21.80 -8.40
N ALA A 277 -4.31 20.55 -8.12
CA ALA A 277 -4.07 20.03 -6.78
C ALA A 277 -2.60 20.05 -6.33
N VAL A 278 -1.64 20.36 -7.21
CA VAL A 278 -0.20 20.25 -6.88
C VAL A 278 0.20 21.22 -5.78
N ARG A 279 -0.24 22.48 -5.86
CA ARG A 279 0.06 23.49 -4.84
C ARG A 279 -0.60 23.17 -3.49
N ALA A 280 -1.83 22.67 -3.51
CA ALA A 280 -2.50 22.21 -2.29
C ALA A 280 -1.80 20.99 -1.68
N ALA A 281 -1.33 20.04 -2.51
CA ALA A 281 -0.48 18.93 -2.07
C ALA A 281 0.85 19.40 -1.47
N ALA A 282 1.48 20.43 -2.04
CA ALA A 282 2.70 21.04 -1.52
C ALA A 282 2.45 21.68 -0.15
N ALA A 283 1.33 22.41 0.02
CA ALA A 283 0.93 22.96 1.30
C ALA A 283 0.74 21.87 2.37
N LEU A 284 0.09 20.76 2.02
CA LEU A 284 -0.08 19.60 2.90
C LEU A 284 1.25 18.98 3.34
N GLU A 285 2.19 18.81 2.40
CA GLU A 285 3.52 18.29 2.75
C GLU A 285 4.33 19.30 3.58
N LEU A 286 4.16 20.61 3.38
CA LEU A 286 4.78 21.64 4.25
C LEU A 286 4.23 21.56 5.68
N PHE A 287 2.91 21.46 5.87
CA PHE A 287 2.32 21.20 7.19
C PHE A 287 2.86 19.90 7.80
N HIS A 288 2.90 18.81 7.02
CA HIS A 288 3.45 17.54 7.49
C HIS A 288 4.89 17.69 7.99
N ASN A 289 5.76 18.37 7.24
CA ASN A 289 7.15 18.56 7.65
C ASN A 289 7.26 19.47 8.87
N GLY A 290 6.43 20.52 8.97
CA GLY A 290 6.34 21.35 10.19
C GLY A 290 5.93 20.53 11.41
N PHE A 291 4.90 19.69 11.29
CA PHE A 291 4.48 18.76 12.34
C PHE A 291 5.58 17.79 12.72
N LEU A 292 6.32 17.22 11.75
CA LEU A 292 7.43 16.31 12.06
C LEU A 292 8.55 16.98 12.86
N VAL A 293 8.91 18.22 12.54
CA VAL A 293 9.95 18.96 13.29
C VAL A 293 9.51 19.16 14.74
N HIS A 294 8.24 19.53 14.97
CA HIS A 294 7.70 19.72 16.32
C HIS A 294 7.46 18.39 17.06
N ASP A 295 7.03 17.34 16.37
CA ASP A 295 6.83 15.99 16.92
C ASP A 295 8.18 15.40 17.37
N ASP A 296 9.23 15.54 16.56
CA ASP A 296 10.59 15.09 16.95
C ASP A 296 11.09 15.77 18.22
N ILE A 297 10.75 17.05 18.45
CA ILE A 297 11.06 17.75 19.70
C ILE A 297 10.23 17.18 20.85
N ALA A 298 8.93 16.99 20.65
CA ALA A 298 8.01 16.51 21.68
C ALA A 298 8.33 15.07 22.13
N ASP A 299 8.77 14.24 21.18
CA ASP A 299 9.16 12.85 21.40
C ASP A 299 10.63 12.70 21.82
N GLU A 300 11.42 13.80 21.83
CA GLU A 300 12.87 13.77 22.08
C GLU A 300 13.60 12.77 21.13
N SER A 301 13.10 12.63 19.90
CA SER A 301 13.62 11.67 18.91
C SER A 301 15.01 12.09 18.42
N THR A 302 15.94 11.15 18.31
CA THR A 302 17.33 11.46 17.91
C THR A 302 17.54 11.43 16.38
N HIS A 303 16.76 10.61 15.67
CA HIS A 303 16.92 10.40 14.23
C HIS A 303 15.57 10.39 13.49
N ARG A 304 15.58 10.88 12.25
CA ARG A 304 14.48 10.78 11.31
C ARG A 304 14.96 10.50 9.90
N ARG A 305 14.50 9.38 9.33
CA ARG A 305 14.86 8.91 7.97
C ARG A 305 16.39 8.78 7.81
N GLY A 306 17.04 8.20 8.82
CA GLY A 306 18.49 7.94 8.83
C GLY A 306 19.39 9.16 9.08
N LEU A 307 18.82 10.35 9.34
CA LEU A 307 19.57 11.57 9.65
C LEU A 307 19.19 12.10 11.04
N PRO A 308 20.08 12.82 11.74
CA PRO A 308 19.75 13.49 13.00
C PRO A 308 18.50 14.36 12.90
N THR A 309 17.74 14.47 13.99
CA THR A 309 16.62 15.42 14.08
C THR A 309 17.15 16.85 14.21
N MET A 310 16.28 17.83 13.92
CA MET A 310 16.72 19.22 13.78
C MET A 310 17.17 19.81 15.12
N HIS A 311 16.51 19.42 16.21
CA HIS A 311 16.85 19.90 17.55
C HIS A 311 18.17 19.31 18.06
N GLU A 312 18.50 18.07 17.67
CA GLU A 312 19.79 17.46 17.98
C GLU A 312 20.94 18.14 17.21
N GLU A 313 20.75 18.41 15.92
CA GLU A 313 21.82 18.96 15.07
C GLU A 313 22.00 20.48 15.20
N HIS A 314 20.91 21.23 15.32
CA HIS A 314 20.90 22.70 15.27
C HIS A 314 20.36 23.37 16.53
N GLY A 315 19.94 22.58 17.53
CA GLY A 315 19.39 23.08 18.78
C GLY A 315 17.90 23.40 18.74
N LEU A 316 17.29 23.38 19.91
CA LEU A 316 15.83 23.53 20.09
C LEU A 316 15.25 24.82 19.49
N GLY A 317 15.93 25.95 19.68
CA GLY A 317 15.44 27.26 19.24
C GLY A 317 15.27 27.35 17.72
N LEU A 318 16.24 26.84 16.95
CA LEU A 318 16.14 26.81 15.50
C LEU A 318 15.10 25.80 15.03
N ALA A 319 15.04 24.62 15.65
CA ALA A 319 14.05 23.60 15.30
C ALA A 319 12.60 24.09 15.47
N VAL A 320 12.28 24.73 16.59
CA VAL A 320 10.94 25.33 16.80
C VAL A 320 10.62 26.36 15.71
N ASN A 321 11.56 27.29 15.45
CA ASN A 321 11.40 28.36 14.48
C ASN A 321 11.24 27.84 13.03
N VAL A 322 11.94 26.77 12.67
CA VAL A 322 11.79 26.12 11.36
C VAL A 322 10.44 25.43 11.22
N GLY A 323 9.98 24.73 12.26
CA GLY A 323 8.64 24.13 12.27
C GLY A 323 7.54 25.18 12.11
N ASP A 324 7.65 26.32 12.82
CA ASP A 324 6.74 27.46 12.67
C ASP A 324 6.80 28.07 11.25
N GLY A 325 8.02 28.22 10.71
CA GLY A 325 8.25 28.72 9.36
C GLY A 325 7.62 27.83 8.27
N LEU A 326 7.72 26.51 8.41
CA LEU A 326 7.09 25.55 7.49
C LEU A 326 5.56 25.64 7.56
N ASN A 327 4.99 25.73 8.77
CA ASN A 327 3.54 25.89 8.95
C ASN A 327 3.02 27.21 8.34
N LEU A 328 3.75 28.31 8.53
CA LEU A 328 3.38 29.60 7.92
C LEU A 328 3.48 29.57 6.39
N LEU A 329 4.53 28.94 5.86
CA LEU A 329 4.67 28.78 4.41
C LEU A 329 3.57 27.89 3.82
N ALA A 330 3.13 26.87 4.55
CA ALA A 330 1.99 26.05 4.15
C ALA A 330 0.69 26.87 4.04
N VAL A 331 0.44 27.78 4.99
CA VAL A 331 -0.70 28.71 4.94
C VAL A 331 -0.60 29.63 3.71
N ASP A 332 0.57 30.18 3.44
CA ASP A 332 0.80 31.02 2.25
C ASP A 332 0.59 30.24 0.95
N ALA A 333 1.02 28.98 0.89
CA ALA A 333 0.79 28.09 -0.24
C ALA A 333 -0.70 27.79 -0.46
N VAL A 334 -1.49 27.61 0.61
CA VAL A 334 -2.96 27.50 0.52
C VAL A 334 -3.55 28.77 -0.08
N LEU A 335 -3.21 29.94 0.46
CA LEU A 335 -3.72 31.25 0.00
C LEU A 335 -3.35 31.55 -1.45
N SER A 336 -2.15 31.19 -1.86
CA SER A 336 -1.64 31.36 -3.22
C SER A 336 -2.43 30.59 -4.28
N ASN A 337 -3.34 29.69 -3.90
CA ASN A 337 -4.29 29.08 -4.83
C ASN A 337 -5.41 30.05 -5.29
N LEU A 338 -5.55 31.23 -4.69
CA LEU A 338 -6.56 32.21 -5.09
C LEU A 338 -6.49 32.59 -6.57
N GLU A 339 -5.28 32.74 -7.11
CA GLU A 339 -5.07 33.10 -8.52
C GLU A 339 -5.41 31.96 -9.48
N THR A 340 -5.23 30.71 -9.06
CA THR A 340 -5.36 29.52 -9.92
C THR A 340 -6.72 28.85 -9.81
N LEU A 341 -7.27 28.74 -8.59
CA LEU A 341 -8.52 28.03 -8.29
C LEU A 341 -9.70 28.96 -8.03
N GLY A 342 -9.45 30.25 -7.79
CA GLY A 342 -10.46 31.24 -7.47
C GLY A 342 -10.95 31.20 -6.03
N LEU A 343 -11.68 32.24 -5.63
CA LEU A 343 -12.03 32.52 -4.23
C LEU A 343 -12.75 31.37 -3.53
N VAL A 344 -13.76 30.78 -4.15
CA VAL A 344 -14.61 29.76 -3.52
C VAL A 344 -13.81 28.51 -3.16
N ARG A 345 -12.97 28.02 -4.08
CA ARG A 345 -12.14 26.84 -3.84
C ARG A 345 -11.05 27.13 -2.81
N THR A 346 -10.40 28.29 -2.89
CA THR A 346 -9.39 28.69 -1.90
C THR A 346 -9.96 28.82 -0.49
N LEU A 347 -11.17 29.37 -0.33
CA LEU A 347 -11.84 29.39 0.98
C LEU A 347 -12.12 27.97 1.50
N GLY A 348 -12.53 27.05 0.62
CA GLY A 348 -12.65 25.63 0.96
C GLY A 348 -11.32 25.02 1.41
N LEU A 349 -10.22 25.31 0.72
CA LEU A 349 -8.88 24.84 1.09
C LEU A 349 -8.46 25.37 2.47
N ILE A 350 -8.71 26.64 2.76
CA ILE A 350 -8.44 27.23 4.08
C ILE A 350 -9.24 26.51 5.16
N HIS A 351 -10.53 26.27 4.93
CA HIS A 351 -11.38 25.57 5.89
C HIS A 351 -10.84 24.17 6.20
N GLU A 352 -10.54 23.39 5.16
CA GLU A 352 -10.02 22.03 5.30
C GLU A 352 -8.63 22.01 5.96
N ALA A 353 -7.72 22.92 5.59
CA ALA A 353 -6.40 23.03 6.21
C ALA A 353 -6.47 23.39 7.70
N VAL A 354 -7.32 24.36 8.07
CA VAL A 354 -7.51 24.75 9.48
C VAL A 354 -8.13 23.62 10.30
N HIS A 355 -9.11 22.90 9.73
CA HIS A 355 -9.70 21.75 10.40
C HIS A 355 -8.66 20.65 10.63
N MET A 356 -7.91 20.27 9.59
CA MET A 356 -6.82 19.31 9.67
C MET A 356 -5.81 19.68 10.76
N CYS A 357 -5.29 20.91 10.76
CA CYS A 357 -4.31 21.35 11.75
C CYS A 357 -4.86 21.27 13.19
N ARG A 358 -6.12 21.68 13.41
CA ARG A 358 -6.77 21.57 14.71
C ARG A 358 -6.85 20.13 15.18
N GLU A 359 -7.35 19.23 14.32
CA GLU A 359 -7.49 17.82 14.65
C GLU A 359 -6.13 17.18 14.99
N SER A 360 -5.09 17.46 14.21
CA SER A 360 -3.73 16.95 14.45
C SER A 360 -3.13 17.46 15.76
N ILE A 361 -3.29 18.75 16.07
CA ILE A 361 -2.80 19.33 17.34
C ILE A 361 -3.57 18.75 18.53
N GLU A 362 -4.90 18.59 18.42
CA GLU A 362 -5.71 17.95 19.46
C GLU A 362 -5.29 16.49 19.69
N GLY A 363 -4.99 15.74 18.63
CA GLY A 363 -4.46 14.38 18.73
C GLY A 363 -3.10 14.32 19.44
N GLN A 364 -2.17 15.21 19.08
CA GLN A 364 -0.88 15.31 19.77
C GLN A 364 -1.06 15.63 21.26
N ALA A 365 -1.98 16.54 21.59
CA ALA A 365 -2.27 16.90 22.98
C ALA A 365 -2.84 15.73 23.78
N MET A 366 -3.65 14.84 23.16
CA MET A 366 -4.15 13.63 23.82
C MET A 366 -3.00 12.68 24.19
N GLU A 367 -2.10 12.39 23.26
CA GLU A 367 -0.97 11.49 23.50
C GLU A 367 -0.01 12.05 24.56
N LEU A 368 0.38 13.33 24.44
CA LEU A 368 1.20 14.00 25.45
C LEU A 368 0.50 14.06 26.82
N GLY A 369 -0.83 14.20 26.83
CA GLY A 369 -1.64 14.11 28.04
C GLY A 369 -1.53 12.75 28.72
N TRP A 370 -1.58 11.65 27.96
CA TRP A 370 -1.39 10.30 28.50
C TRP A 370 -0.01 10.10 29.12
N ILE A 371 1.04 10.65 28.48
CA ILE A 371 2.40 10.59 29.02
C ILE A 371 2.48 11.42 30.30
N ARG A 372 2.04 12.68 30.27
CA ARG A 372 2.11 13.62 31.39
C ARG A 372 1.36 13.15 32.63
N HIS A 373 0.20 12.52 32.44
CA HIS A 373 -0.65 12.04 33.52
C HIS A 373 -0.43 10.56 33.85
N GLU A 374 0.58 9.94 33.25
CA GLU A 374 0.91 8.52 33.41
C GLU A 374 -0.29 7.58 33.15
N VAL A 375 -1.17 7.96 32.23
CA VAL A 375 -2.37 7.19 31.87
C VAL A 375 -1.99 6.16 30.81
N VAL A 376 -2.49 4.94 31.00
CA VAL A 376 -2.59 3.93 29.94
C VAL A 376 -4.08 3.72 29.70
N PRO A 377 -4.59 4.00 28.48
CA PRO A 377 -6.00 3.77 28.18
C PRO A 377 -6.42 2.31 28.41
N GLU A 378 -7.69 2.10 28.80
CA GLU A 378 -8.24 0.77 29.06
C GLU A 378 -8.82 0.10 27.80
N THR A 379 -9.14 0.91 26.79
CA THR A 379 -9.84 0.51 25.57
C THR A 379 -9.13 1.00 24.32
N ASP A 380 -9.36 0.29 23.22
CA ASP A 380 -8.82 0.64 21.91
C ASP A 380 -9.49 1.92 21.35
N ASP A 381 -10.72 2.24 21.75
CA ASP A 381 -11.47 3.42 21.30
C ASP A 381 -10.73 4.74 21.61
N ALA A 382 -10.04 4.79 22.76
CA ALA A 382 -9.19 5.91 23.12
C ALA A 382 -8.01 6.06 22.14
N TYR A 383 -7.39 4.95 21.77
CA TYR A 383 -6.35 4.92 20.73
C TYR A 383 -6.91 5.30 19.36
N PHE A 384 -8.07 4.78 18.96
CA PHE A 384 -8.71 5.13 17.68
C PHE A 384 -9.01 6.62 17.58
N THR A 385 -9.49 7.23 18.66
CA THR A 385 -9.74 8.67 18.73
C THR A 385 -8.44 9.46 18.58
N MET A 386 -7.43 9.14 19.38
CA MET A 386 -6.12 9.79 19.32
C MET A 386 -5.47 9.63 17.94
N SER A 387 -5.42 8.39 17.42
CA SER A 387 -4.79 8.05 16.14
C SER A 387 -5.50 8.71 14.94
N THR A 388 -6.84 8.75 14.96
CA THR A 388 -7.62 9.50 13.94
C THR A 388 -7.22 10.96 13.93
N LYS A 389 -7.13 11.57 15.11
CA LYS A 389 -6.81 12.99 15.28
C LYS A 389 -5.36 13.30 14.92
N LYS A 390 -4.41 12.63 15.58
CA LYS A 390 -2.96 12.82 15.42
C LYS A 390 -2.54 12.50 13.99
N THR A 391 -2.92 11.35 13.44
CA THR A 391 -2.41 10.85 12.15
C THR A 391 -3.46 10.80 11.05
N GLY A 392 -4.66 10.29 11.34
CA GLY A 392 -5.68 9.99 10.33
C GLY A 392 -6.11 11.20 9.48
N TRP A 393 -6.37 12.34 10.13
CA TRP A 393 -6.81 13.55 9.45
C TRP A 393 -5.81 14.06 8.42
N TYR A 394 -4.56 14.29 8.80
CA TYR A 394 -3.59 14.88 7.89
C TYR A 394 -2.96 13.86 6.92
N THR A 395 -3.03 12.56 7.24
CA THR A 395 -2.42 11.50 6.41
C THR A 395 -3.35 10.94 5.35
N CYS A 396 -4.64 10.75 5.67
CA CYS A 396 -5.57 10.01 4.82
C CYS A 396 -6.82 10.82 4.45
N ILE A 397 -7.46 11.48 5.43
CA ILE A 397 -8.77 12.12 5.22
C ILE A 397 -8.65 13.47 4.49
N SER A 398 -7.89 14.41 5.05
CA SER A 398 -7.74 15.78 4.53
C SER A 398 -7.12 15.80 3.14
N PRO A 399 -6.10 14.99 2.80
CA PRO A 399 -5.61 14.91 1.42
C PRO A 399 -6.72 14.63 0.41
N CYS A 400 -7.62 13.68 0.68
CA CYS A 400 -8.72 13.35 -0.21
C CYS A 400 -9.73 14.51 -0.34
N ARG A 401 -10.12 15.11 0.79
CA ARG A 401 -11.06 16.23 0.84
C ARG A 401 -10.51 17.47 0.14
N ILE A 402 -9.25 17.82 0.39
CA ILE A 402 -8.54 18.92 -0.26
C ILE A 402 -8.43 18.70 -1.77
N GLY A 403 -8.14 17.48 -2.21
CA GLY A 403 -8.17 17.12 -3.63
C GLY A 403 -9.54 17.35 -4.27
N ALA A 404 -10.61 16.91 -3.61
CA ALA A 404 -11.98 17.14 -4.08
C ALA A 404 -12.34 18.65 -4.13
N VAL A 405 -11.90 19.44 -3.15
CA VAL A 405 -12.05 20.91 -3.17
C VAL A 405 -11.34 21.53 -4.36
N CYS A 406 -10.15 21.05 -4.73
CA CYS A 406 -9.44 21.51 -5.93
C CYS A 406 -10.26 21.26 -7.21
N ALA A 407 -10.99 20.14 -7.28
CA ALA A 407 -11.92 19.83 -8.38
C ALA A 407 -13.23 20.66 -8.33
N GLY A 408 -13.46 21.44 -7.28
CA GLY A 408 -14.64 22.28 -7.11
C GLY A 408 -15.73 21.69 -6.22
N VAL A 409 -15.48 20.57 -5.55
CA VAL A 409 -16.42 19.99 -4.57
C VAL A 409 -16.36 20.80 -3.29
N THR A 410 -17.44 21.48 -2.95
CA THR A 410 -17.53 22.31 -1.73
C THR A 410 -18.68 21.89 -0.81
N ASP A 411 -19.49 20.92 -1.22
CA ASP A 411 -20.57 20.35 -0.39
C ASP A 411 -19.96 19.50 0.73
N PRO A 412 -20.15 19.87 2.02
CA PRO A 412 -19.64 19.10 3.15
C PRO A 412 -20.15 17.66 3.18
N ALA A 413 -21.36 17.39 2.67
CA ALA A 413 -21.93 16.04 2.62
C ALA A 413 -21.22 15.13 1.62
N VAL A 414 -20.66 15.70 0.54
CA VAL A 414 -19.85 14.96 -0.43
C VAL A 414 -18.44 14.76 0.12
N LEU A 415 -17.84 15.79 0.72
CA LEU A 415 -16.52 15.67 1.34
C LEU A 415 -16.52 14.66 2.49
N GLY A 416 -17.59 14.63 3.30
CA GLY A 416 -17.75 13.70 4.42
C GLY A 416 -17.82 12.22 4.03
N ARG A 417 -18.00 11.89 2.73
CA ARG A 417 -17.95 10.51 2.22
C ARG A 417 -16.56 9.89 2.32
N PHE A 418 -15.51 10.71 2.46
CA PHE A 418 -14.15 10.22 2.66
C PHE A 418 -13.88 9.81 4.11
N ASP A 419 -14.60 10.39 5.07
CA ASP A 419 -14.16 10.45 6.46
C ASP A 419 -14.02 9.05 7.06
N GLU A 420 -15.05 8.20 6.98
CA GLU A 420 -15.04 6.90 7.66
C GLU A 420 -14.07 5.91 7.03
N ALA A 421 -14.09 5.78 5.69
CA ALA A 421 -13.18 4.88 4.97
C ALA A 421 -11.71 5.23 5.27
N PHE A 422 -11.35 6.51 5.13
CA PHE A 422 -9.98 6.96 5.33
C PHE A 422 -9.59 7.12 6.81
N ARG A 423 -10.56 7.21 7.73
CA ARG A 423 -10.32 7.07 9.17
C ARG A 423 -9.85 5.67 9.50
N LEU A 424 -10.59 4.64 9.07
CA LEU A 424 -10.27 3.23 9.32
C LEU A 424 -8.93 2.84 8.69
N ILE A 425 -8.72 3.22 7.41
CA ILE A 425 -7.45 3.01 6.70
C ILE A 425 -6.29 3.74 7.40
N GLY A 426 -6.52 4.97 7.86
CA GLY A 426 -5.51 5.77 8.56
C GLY A 426 -5.11 5.19 9.93
N ILE A 427 -6.06 4.62 10.68
CA ILE A 427 -5.76 3.91 11.92
C ILE A 427 -4.97 2.63 11.62
N ALA A 428 -5.42 1.82 10.65
CA ALA A 428 -4.71 0.61 10.25
C ALA A 428 -3.27 0.90 9.82
N PHE A 429 -3.05 1.98 9.08
CA PHE A 429 -1.73 2.47 8.70
C PHE A 429 -0.83 2.72 9.90
N GLN A 430 -1.34 3.46 10.90
CA GLN A 430 -0.57 3.81 12.08
C GLN A 430 -0.23 2.57 12.90
N ILE A 431 -1.17 1.63 13.06
CA ILE A 431 -0.90 0.38 13.76
C ILE A 431 0.21 -0.42 13.04
N GLN A 432 0.20 -0.48 11.71
CA GLN A 432 1.27 -1.13 10.95
C GLN A 432 2.62 -0.43 11.10
N ASP A 433 2.65 0.90 11.05
CA ASP A 433 3.87 1.68 11.30
C ASP A 433 4.40 1.48 12.73
N ASP A 434 3.52 1.32 13.73
CA ASP A 434 3.90 1.01 15.12
C ASP A 434 4.41 -0.43 15.25
N ILE A 435 3.83 -1.40 14.54
CA ILE A 435 4.33 -2.80 14.51
C ILE A 435 5.73 -2.83 13.89
N LEU A 436 5.93 -2.17 12.74
CA LEU A 436 7.22 -2.09 12.07
C LEU A 436 8.30 -1.47 12.95
N ASN A 437 7.96 -0.53 13.86
CA ASN A 437 8.91 0.00 14.84
C ASN A 437 9.47 -1.07 15.79
N LEU A 438 8.67 -2.10 16.09
CA LEU A 438 8.98 -3.13 17.08
C LEU A 438 9.63 -4.37 16.48
N VAL A 439 9.23 -4.76 15.26
CA VAL A 439 9.65 -6.04 14.65
C VAL A 439 10.33 -5.89 13.29
N GLY A 440 10.30 -4.71 12.67
CA GLY A 440 10.88 -4.50 11.35
C GLY A 440 12.41 -4.57 11.37
N GLU A 441 13.00 -4.97 10.23
CA GLU A 441 14.46 -4.92 10.08
C GLU A 441 14.95 -3.47 10.16
N GLU A 442 16.05 -3.25 10.90
CA GLU A 442 16.63 -1.92 11.17
C GLU A 442 16.89 -1.09 9.90
N ALA A 443 17.18 -1.76 8.77
CA ALA A 443 17.40 -1.14 7.47
C ALA A 443 16.14 -0.54 6.82
N LEU A 444 14.94 -1.02 7.17
CA LEU A 444 13.67 -0.64 6.52
C LEU A 444 12.95 0.54 7.19
N TYR A 445 13.18 0.77 8.48
CA TYR A 445 12.37 1.68 9.29
C TYR A 445 12.95 3.10 9.42
N GLY A 446 14.28 3.27 9.32
CA GLY A 446 14.93 4.59 9.26
C GLY A 446 14.78 5.47 10.52
N LYS A 447 14.34 4.89 11.65
CA LYS A 447 14.38 5.43 13.01
C LYS A 447 15.15 4.45 13.93
N GLU A 448 15.37 4.86 15.17
CA GLU A 448 15.89 4.00 16.25
C GLU A 448 14.96 2.79 16.51
N PRO A 449 15.50 1.55 16.55
CA PRO A 449 14.74 0.35 16.89
C PRO A 449 14.07 0.47 18.26
N LEU A 450 12.80 0.06 18.36
CA LEU A 450 12.01 0.18 19.59
C LEU A 450 11.80 1.63 20.09
N GLY A 451 12.00 2.61 19.19
CA GLY A 451 11.84 4.03 19.47
C GLY A 451 10.53 4.36 20.18
N ASP A 452 9.40 3.78 19.77
CA ASP A 452 8.10 4.07 20.37
C ASP A 452 8.04 3.62 21.85
N LEU A 453 8.74 2.55 22.23
CA LEU A 453 8.84 2.10 23.62
C LEU A 453 9.74 3.01 24.47
N LEU A 454 10.83 3.49 23.87
CA LEU A 454 11.74 4.47 24.48
C LEU A 454 11.03 5.82 24.69
N GLU A 455 10.29 6.29 23.70
CA GLU A 455 9.42 7.48 23.77
C GLU A 455 8.25 7.27 24.75
N GLY A 456 7.89 6.01 25.03
CA GLY A 456 6.79 5.67 25.93
C GLY A 456 5.43 5.90 25.29
N LYS A 457 5.30 5.72 23.99
CA LYS A 457 4.02 5.87 23.29
C LYS A 457 3.03 4.80 23.72
N ARG A 458 1.77 5.21 23.89
CA ARG A 458 0.65 4.30 24.23
C ARG A 458 0.05 3.75 22.94
N THR A 459 0.85 2.95 22.23
CA THR A 459 0.41 2.22 21.04
C THR A 459 -0.64 1.16 21.40
N VAL A 460 -1.36 0.65 20.41
CA VAL A 460 -2.41 -0.35 20.66
C VAL A 460 -1.86 -1.64 21.28
N MET A 461 -0.62 -2.04 20.94
CA MET A 461 0.05 -3.19 21.56
C MET A 461 0.31 -2.94 23.05
N LEU A 462 0.68 -1.72 23.44
CA LEU A 462 0.91 -1.38 24.84
C LEU A 462 -0.39 -1.36 25.63
N ILE A 463 -1.45 -0.78 25.06
CA ILE A 463 -2.79 -0.78 25.66
C ILE A 463 -3.27 -2.22 25.86
N HIS A 464 -3.13 -3.07 24.84
CA HIS A 464 -3.45 -4.50 24.93
C HIS A 464 -2.62 -5.19 26.03
N LEU A 465 -1.30 -4.98 26.06
CA LEU A 465 -0.41 -5.56 27.08
C LEU A 465 -0.88 -5.20 28.49
N PHE A 466 -1.23 -3.95 28.78
CA PHE A 466 -1.67 -3.56 30.12
C PHE A 466 -3.04 -4.12 30.51
N ARG A 467 -3.87 -4.48 29.52
CA ARG A 467 -5.16 -5.15 29.72
C ARG A 467 -4.99 -6.64 30.01
N THR A 468 -3.99 -7.30 29.43
CA THR A 468 -3.78 -8.76 29.51
C THR A 468 -2.67 -9.19 30.47
N ALA A 469 -1.74 -8.30 30.81
CA ALA A 469 -0.62 -8.59 31.69
C ALA A 469 -1.07 -9.08 33.08
N TYR A 470 -0.33 -10.04 33.63
CA TYR A 470 -0.62 -10.57 34.95
C TYR A 470 -0.46 -9.47 36.02
N ALA A 471 -1.27 -9.53 37.08
CA ALA A 471 -1.25 -8.52 38.15
C ALA A 471 0.14 -8.29 38.77
N HIS A 472 1.00 -9.31 38.78
CA HIS A 472 2.36 -9.22 39.32
C HIS A 472 3.38 -8.57 38.35
N GLU A 473 3.12 -8.55 37.04
CA GLU A 473 3.99 -7.93 36.03
C GLU A 473 3.72 -6.43 35.89
N ARG A 474 2.45 -6.02 36.04
CA ARG A 474 1.98 -4.65 35.79
C ARG A 474 2.79 -3.56 36.52
N PRO A 475 3.16 -3.69 37.81
CA PRO A 475 3.97 -2.67 38.49
C PRO A 475 5.32 -2.44 37.79
N ARG A 476 6.00 -3.52 37.39
CA ARG A 476 7.29 -3.42 36.72
C ARG A 476 7.16 -2.81 35.32
N LEU A 477 6.17 -3.25 34.54
CA LEU A 477 5.91 -2.68 33.20
C LEU A 477 5.59 -1.18 33.28
N PHE A 478 4.81 -0.78 34.29
CA PHE A 478 4.48 0.62 34.54
C PHE A 478 5.70 1.44 34.98
N ASP A 479 6.54 0.88 35.85
CA ASP A 479 7.79 1.50 36.29
C ASP A 479 8.76 1.76 35.13
N VAL A 480 8.80 0.86 34.15
CA VAL A 480 9.55 1.08 32.92
C VAL A 480 8.89 2.16 32.06
N LEU A 481 7.58 2.08 31.86
CA LEU A 481 6.84 3.00 30.97
C LEU A 481 6.94 4.47 31.42
N ARG A 482 6.87 4.74 32.73
CA ARG A 482 6.85 6.10 33.32
C ARG A 482 8.23 6.79 33.35
N GLN A 483 9.32 6.06 33.07
CA GLN A 483 10.63 6.69 32.99
C GLN A 483 10.67 7.68 31.84
N ARG A 484 11.45 8.76 31.99
CA ARG A 484 11.71 9.68 30.88
C ARG A 484 12.54 8.97 29.83
N ARG A 485 12.45 9.40 28.58
CA ARG A 485 13.22 8.81 27.47
C ARG A 485 14.72 8.77 27.77
N THR A 486 15.29 9.85 28.32
CA THR A 486 16.70 9.92 28.73
C THR A 486 17.12 8.89 29.78
N ASP A 487 16.17 8.40 30.58
CA ASP A 487 16.40 7.45 31.66
C ASP A 487 16.08 6.00 31.22
N LYS A 488 15.44 5.81 30.06
CA LYS A 488 15.14 4.49 29.49
C LYS A 488 16.32 3.97 28.66
N THR A 489 16.64 2.70 28.86
CA THR A 489 17.67 1.99 28.11
C THR A 489 17.05 1.05 27.08
N GLN A 490 17.86 0.56 26.15
CA GLN A 490 17.41 -0.47 25.20
C GLN A 490 16.89 -1.72 25.93
N GLN A 491 17.51 -2.11 27.04
CA GLN A 491 17.09 -3.23 27.86
C GLN A 491 15.66 -3.05 28.42
N HIS A 492 15.30 -1.81 28.78
CA HIS A 492 13.93 -1.49 29.20
C HIS A 492 12.93 -1.65 28.05
N ALA A 493 13.28 -1.23 26.83
CA ALA A 493 12.44 -1.43 25.66
C ALA A 493 12.29 -2.92 25.30
N GLU A 494 13.38 -3.69 25.36
CA GLU A 494 13.37 -5.14 25.14
C GLU A 494 12.52 -5.89 26.17
N GLU A 495 12.51 -5.44 27.43
CA GLU A 495 11.66 -6.00 28.48
C GLU A 495 10.17 -5.84 28.15
N LEU A 496 9.76 -4.64 27.71
CA LEU A 496 8.40 -4.37 27.26
C LEU A 496 8.05 -5.20 26.02
N LEU A 497 8.94 -5.29 25.03
CA LEU A 497 8.73 -6.09 23.82
C LEU A 497 8.57 -7.59 24.15
N ALA A 498 9.38 -8.12 25.06
CA ALA A 498 9.29 -9.52 25.50
C ALA A 498 7.95 -9.80 26.20
N ALA A 499 7.44 -8.85 26.98
CA ALA A 499 6.11 -8.94 27.58
C ALA A 499 5.01 -8.87 26.51
N MET A 500 5.12 -7.96 25.52
CA MET A 500 4.19 -7.89 24.38
C MET A 500 4.09 -9.22 23.63
N ARG A 501 5.23 -9.86 23.33
CA ARG A 501 5.28 -11.18 22.68
C ARG A 501 4.62 -12.27 23.52
N ARG A 502 4.91 -12.31 24.84
CA ARG A 502 4.34 -13.30 25.76
C ARG A 502 2.82 -13.22 25.83
N HIS A 503 2.29 -12.00 25.75
CA HIS A 503 0.86 -11.71 25.86
C HIS A 503 0.16 -11.57 24.50
N GLY A 504 0.81 -11.95 23.40
CA GLY A 504 0.21 -11.95 22.06
C GLY A 504 -0.20 -10.56 21.54
N SER A 505 0.47 -9.50 22.00
CA SER A 505 0.05 -8.11 21.72
C SER A 505 0.38 -7.66 20.29
N ILE A 506 1.41 -8.26 19.68
CA ILE A 506 1.80 -7.97 18.29
C ILE A 506 0.81 -8.62 17.32
N GLU A 507 0.44 -9.87 17.60
CA GLU A 507 -0.57 -10.63 16.85
C GLU A 507 -1.92 -9.93 16.95
N TYR A 508 -2.32 -9.51 18.15
CA TYR A 508 -3.53 -8.72 18.38
C TYR A 508 -3.58 -7.45 17.52
N ALA A 509 -2.49 -6.68 17.51
CA ALA A 509 -2.41 -5.45 16.72
C ALA A 509 -2.43 -5.73 15.20
N THR A 510 -1.79 -6.81 14.77
CA THR A 510 -1.79 -7.25 13.36
C THR A 510 -3.21 -7.59 12.92
N ASP A 511 -3.93 -8.42 13.68
CA ASP A 511 -5.31 -8.80 13.40
C ASP A 511 -6.26 -7.58 13.42
N LEU A 512 -6.04 -6.65 14.35
CA LEU A 512 -6.82 -5.43 14.42
C LEU A 512 -6.59 -4.53 13.21
N ALA A 513 -5.33 -4.33 12.79
CA ALA A 513 -5.01 -3.55 11.60
C ALA A 513 -5.64 -4.16 10.35
N ASP A 514 -5.58 -5.48 10.19
CA ASP A 514 -6.19 -6.20 9.06
C ASP A 514 -7.72 -6.06 9.05
N ARG A 515 -8.39 -6.14 10.21
CA ARG A 515 -9.84 -5.92 10.30
C ARG A 515 -10.24 -4.49 9.95
N LEU A 516 -9.56 -3.48 10.50
CA LEU A 516 -9.84 -2.08 10.23
C LEU A 516 -9.57 -1.73 8.76
N ALA A 517 -8.52 -2.31 8.18
CA ALA A 517 -8.23 -2.21 6.76
C ALA A 517 -9.38 -2.74 5.90
N ALA A 518 -9.82 -3.97 6.15
CA ALA A 518 -10.91 -4.60 5.39
C ALA A 518 -12.22 -3.79 5.50
N GLU A 519 -12.56 -3.32 6.70
CA GLU A 519 -13.72 -2.45 6.92
C GLU A 519 -13.58 -1.12 6.18
N GLY A 520 -12.40 -0.49 6.23
CA GLY A 520 -12.10 0.75 5.52
C GLY A 520 -12.23 0.62 4.00
N ILE A 521 -11.79 -0.50 3.42
CA ILE A 521 -11.99 -0.81 1.99
C ILE A 521 -13.47 -1.00 1.66
N ALA A 522 -14.22 -1.73 2.49
CA ALA A 522 -15.65 -1.90 2.27
C ALA A 522 -16.39 -0.55 2.28
N ARG A 523 -16.07 0.31 3.25
CA ARG A 523 -16.59 1.68 3.35
C ARG A 523 -16.17 2.54 2.15
N PHE A 524 -14.93 2.40 1.66
CA PHE A 524 -14.45 3.10 0.46
C PHE A 524 -15.33 2.79 -0.76
N GLU A 525 -15.61 1.52 -1.04
CA GLU A 525 -16.44 1.14 -2.19
C GLU A 525 -17.90 1.57 -2.03
N GLU A 526 -18.43 1.52 -0.80
CA GLU A 526 -19.80 1.93 -0.50
C GLU A 526 -19.99 3.46 -0.59
N ASP A 527 -19.19 4.22 0.16
CA ASP A 527 -19.37 5.66 0.34
C ASP A 527 -18.93 6.45 -0.90
N LEU A 528 -17.92 5.98 -1.64
CA LEU A 528 -17.41 6.62 -2.85
C LEU A 528 -18.01 6.07 -4.15
N ARG A 529 -19.11 5.31 -4.06
CA ARG A 529 -19.89 4.87 -5.23
C ARG A 529 -20.41 6.04 -6.08
N ILE A 530 -20.55 7.22 -5.48
CA ILE A 530 -20.95 8.46 -6.18
C ILE A 530 -19.92 8.91 -7.21
N ILE A 531 -18.66 8.49 -7.06
CA ILE A 531 -17.58 8.81 -7.99
C ILE A 531 -17.58 7.73 -9.10
N PRO A 532 -17.76 8.10 -10.38
CA PRO A 532 -17.63 7.17 -11.49
C PRO A 532 -16.25 6.50 -11.52
N GLU A 533 -16.15 5.28 -12.02
CA GLU A 533 -14.85 4.62 -12.18
C GLU A 533 -13.97 5.39 -13.18
N ASN A 534 -12.82 5.87 -12.70
CA ASN A 534 -11.83 6.62 -13.47
C ASN A 534 -10.43 6.44 -12.86
N GLU A 535 -9.40 7.04 -13.49
CA GLU A 535 -8.00 6.91 -13.03
C GLU A 535 -7.78 7.44 -11.62
N GLY A 536 -8.43 8.55 -11.25
CA GLY A 536 -8.28 9.13 -9.92
C GLY A 536 -8.82 8.20 -8.84
N LYS A 537 -10.05 7.69 -9.02
CA LYS A 537 -10.68 6.75 -8.09
C LYS A 537 -9.90 5.44 -7.98
N ALA A 538 -9.39 4.95 -9.11
CA ALA A 538 -8.51 3.78 -9.16
C ALA A 538 -7.24 3.97 -8.32
N VAL A 539 -6.57 5.11 -8.42
CA VAL A 539 -5.38 5.40 -7.61
C VAL A 539 -5.74 5.47 -6.12
N LEU A 540 -6.87 6.08 -5.76
CA LEU A 540 -7.35 6.10 -4.38
C LEU A 540 -7.58 4.68 -3.84
N ARG A 541 -8.20 3.81 -4.63
CA ARG A 541 -8.40 2.39 -4.30
C ARG A 541 -7.07 1.66 -4.10
N GLN A 542 -6.11 1.86 -5.01
CA GLN A 542 -4.77 1.28 -4.89
C GLN A 542 -4.07 1.73 -3.61
N ILE A 543 -4.17 3.02 -3.24
CA ILE A 543 -3.60 3.53 -1.99
C ILE A 543 -4.29 2.90 -0.77
N ALA A 544 -5.61 2.82 -0.79
CA ALA A 544 -6.38 2.23 0.29
C ALA A 544 -5.91 0.80 0.59
N HIS A 545 -5.66 -0.01 -0.44
CA HIS A 545 -5.09 -1.35 -0.27
C HIS A 545 -3.62 -1.33 0.12
N TYR A 546 -2.79 -0.51 -0.53
CA TYR A 546 -1.35 -0.41 -0.27
C TYR A 546 -1.00 -0.10 1.17
N VAL A 547 -1.76 0.82 1.76
CA VAL A 547 -1.61 1.26 3.15
C VAL A 547 -1.82 0.12 4.14
N THR A 548 -2.48 -0.97 3.71
CA THR A 548 -2.90 -2.09 4.55
C THR A 548 -2.17 -3.40 4.25
N SER A 549 -1.54 -3.52 3.08
CA SER A 549 -0.89 -4.75 2.62
C SER A 549 0.64 -4.72 2.74
N ARG A 550 1.22 -3.73 3.42
CA ARG A 550 2.68 -3.59 3.50
C ARG A 550 3.34 -4.83 4.11
N PRO A 551 4.46 -5.31 3.52
CA PRO A 551 5.27 -6.32 4.16
C PRO A 551 5.67 -5.84 5.56
N LEU A 552 5.45 -6.69 6.57
CA LEU A 552 5.89 -6.50 7.95
C LEU A 552 7.34 -6.92 8.10
#